data_AF-A0A8X7V713-F1
#
_entry.id   AF-A0A8X7V713-F1
#
_cell.length_a   1.000
_cell.length_b   1.000
_cell.length_c   1.000
_cell.angle_alpha   90.00
_cell.angle_beta   90.00
_cell.angle_gamma   90.00
#
_symmetry.space_group_name_H-M   'P 1'
#
loop_
_entity.id
_entity.type
_entity.pdbx_description
1 polymer ?
#
loop_
_entity_poly.entity_id
_entity_poly.type
_entity_poly.pdbx_seq_one_letter_code
_entity_poly.pdbx_strand_id
1 'polypeptide(L)'
;MALEDSTTLNGLVRRFVRGENGVTYDQSSPSYEQEDFLANEMKAGSMIAIHGDLIHQSFENQSPKLRHAYSLRVVESDGCKWVEDNWIRRENMPEPLYAP
;
A
#
# COMPACT_ATOMS: atom_id res chain seq x y z
N MET A 1 -0.47 11.27 -7.72
CA MET A 1 0.21 10.09 -7.15
C MET A 1 1.15 9.58 -8.22
N ALA A 2 2.37 9.17 -7.89
CA ALA A 2 3.26 8.56 -8.87
C ALA A 2 3.24 7.04 -8.67
N LEU A 3 3.04 6.30 -9.76
CA LEU A 3 3.01 4.84 -9.76
C LEU A 3 4.20 4.35 -10.59
N GLU A 4 4.95 3.36 -10.10
CA GLU A 4 5.96 2.72 -10.93
C GLU A 4 5.26 1.89 -12.02
N ASP A 5 5.74 1.94 -13.26
CA ASP A 5 5.17 1.16 -14.38
C ASP A 5 5.57 -0.33 -14.31
N SER A 6 6.39 -0.69 -13.32
CA SER A 6 6.75 -2.07 -13.03
C SER A 6 5.98 -2.55 -11.80
N THR A 7 5.02 -3.46 -12.01
CA THR A 7 4.73 -4.44 -10.96
C THR A 7 6.01 -5.21 -10.75
N THR A 8 6.53 -5.25 -9.52
CA THR A 8 7.74 -6.01 -9.22
C THR A 8 7.55 -7.44 -9.72
N LEU A 9 8.33 -7.86 -10.72
CA LEU A 9 8.25 -9.21 -11.30
C LEU A 9 8.47 -10.31 -10.24
N ASN A 10 9.03 -9.93 -9.10
CA ASN A 10 9.38 -10.78 -7.97
C ASN A 10 8.45 -10.60 -6.74
N GLY A 11 7.32 -9.89 -6.88
CA GLY A 11 6.35 -9.67 -5.80
C GLY A 11 6.81 -8.68 -4.73
N LEU A 12 6.22 -8.77 -3.54
CA LEU A 12 6.48 -7.87 -2.41
C LEU A 12 7.96 -7.87 -1.97
N VAL A 13 8.64 -6.74 -2.17
CA VAL A 13 10.09 -6.59 -1.91
C VAL A 13 10.45 -6.28 -0.46
N ARG A 14 9.47 -5.85 0.34
CA ARG A 14 9.67 -5.40 1.73
C ARG A 14 8.36 -5.39 2.49
N ARG A 15 8.37 -5.84 3.75
CA ARG A 15 7.22 -5.85 4.65
C ARG A 15 7.46 -4.94 5.84
N PHE A 16 6.40 -4.33 6.33
CA PHE A 16 6.40 -3.65 7.62
C PHE A 16 5.86 -4.63 8.68
N VAL A 17 6.75 -5.08 9.55
CA VAL A 17 6.54 -6.20 10.47
C VAL A 17 6.56 -5.75 11.92
N ARG A 18 5.88 -6.49 12.79
CA ARG A 18 5.89 -6.31 14.24
C ARG A 18 6.62 -7.47 14.92
N GLY A 19 7.73 -7.16 15.57
CA GLY A 19 8.46 -8.06 16.44
C GLY A 19 8.32 -7.69 17.92
N GLU A 20 9.11 -8.34 18.76
CA GLU A 20 9.13 -8.11 20.22
C GLU A 20 9.54 -6.66 20.58
N ASN A 21 10.42 -6.06 19.78
CA ASN A 21 10.98 -4.72 20.02
C ASN A 21 10.23 -3.59 19.29
N GLY A 22 9.03 -3.85 18.78
CA GLY A 22 8.21 -2.87 18.07
C GLY A 22 8.03 -3.19 16.58
N VAL A 23 7.91 -2.14 15.76
CA VAL A 23 7.65 -2.27 14.32
C VAL A 23 8.87 -1.86 13.50
N THR A 24 9.25 -2.70 12.55
CA THR A 24 10.41 -2.49 11.68
C THR A 24 10.08 -2.93 10.27
N TYR A 25 10.96 -2.59 9.32
CA TYR A 25 10.92 -3.24 8.02
C TYR A 25 11.87 -4.44 8.03
N ASP A 26 11.44 -5.54 7.42
CA ASP A 26 12.22 -6.79 7.33
C ASP A 26 13.40 -6.70 6.35
N GLN A 27 13.32 -5.79 5.39
CA GLN A 27 14.35 -5.51 4.40
C GLN A 27 14.65 -4.01 4.32
N SER A 28 15.81 -3.67 3.76
CA SER A 28 16.15 -2.31 3.34
C SER A 28 15.21 -1.84 2.23
N SER A 29 14.99 -0.52 2.11
CA SER A 29 14.28 0.00 0.94
C SER A 29 15.15 -0.18 -0.31
N PRO A 30 14.61 -0.71 -1.41
CA PRO A 30 15.27 -0.60 -2.71
C PRO A 30 15.44 0.87 -3.11
N SER A 31 16.41 1.12 -3.99
CA SER A 31 16.51 2.38 -4.72
C SER A 31 15.60 2.31 -5.94
N TYR A 32 14.91 3.40 -6.23
CA TYR A 32 14.07 3.54 -7.42
C TYR A 32 14.44 4.86 -8.09
N GLU A 33 14.58 4.85 -9.42
CA GLU A 33 14.85 6.07 -10.17
C GLU A 33 13.54 6.81 -10.43
N GLN A 34 13.58 8.14 -10.47
CA GLN A 34 12.37 8.92 -10.66
C GLN A 34 11.71 8.66 -12.03
N GLU A 35 12.52 8.28 -13.02
CA GLU A 35 12.10 7.94 -14.38
C GLU A 35 11.24 6.66 -14.43
N ASP A 36 11.31 5.80 -13.41
CA ASP A 36 10.51 4.59 -13.30
C ASP A 36 9.04 4.88 -12.93
N PHE A 37 8.76 6.12 -12.48
CA PHE A 37 7.44 6.53 -12.00
C PHE A 37 6.66 7.38 -13.00
N LEU A 38 5.42 6.96 -13.23
CA LEU A 38 4.41 7.73 -13.96
C LEU A 38 3.54 8.54 -13.01
N ALA A 39 3.59 9.86 -13.15
CA ALA A 39 2.77 10.80 -12.39
C ALA A 39 1.32 10.79 -12.91
N ASN A 40 0.41 10.34 -12.04
CA ASN A 40 -1.01 10.27 -12.32
C ASN A 40 -1.77 11.40 -11.59
N GLU A 41 -2.33 12.31 -12.38
CA GLU A 41 -3.26 13.35 -11.94
C GLU A 41 -4.69 12.83 -11.90
N MET A 42 -5.44 13.22 -10.88
CA MET A 42 -6.79 12.69 -10.62
C MET A 42 -7.73 13.84 -10.29
N LYS A 43 -8.95 13.79 -10.84
CA LYS A 43 -10.03 14.74 -10.50
C LYS A 43 -10.71 14.30 -9.20
N ALA A 44 -11.32 15.24 -8.48
CA ALA A 44 -12.16 14.90 -7.32
C ALA A 44 -13.26 13.90 -7.72
N GLY A 45 -13.46 12.86 -6.90
CA GLY A 45 -14.36 11.75 -7.20
C GLY A 45 -13.75 10.61 -8.03
N SER A 46 -12.52 10.74 -8.50
CA SER A 46 -11.80 9.63 -9.15
C SER A 46 -11.41 8.56 -8.13
N MET A 47 -11.40 7.30 -8.57
CA MET A 47 -10.92 6.16 -7.79
C MET A 47 -9.77 5.47 -8.53
N ILE A 48 -8.76 5.06 -7.78
CA ILE A 48 -7.67 4.22 -8.27
C ILE A 48 -7.60 2.95 -7.44
N ALA A 49 -7.37 1.82 -8.09
CA ALA A 49 -7.08 0.55 -7.45
C ALA A 49 -5.57 0.30 -7.52
N ILE A 50 -4.96 0.00 -6.37
CA ILE A 50 -3.52 -0.22 -6.25
C ILE A 50 -3.31 -1.66 -5.80
N HIS A 51 -2.61 -2.45 -6.63
CA HIS A 51 -2.22 -3.81 -6.27
C HIS A 51 -1.29 -3.80 -5.04
N GLY A 52 -1.35 -4.84 -4.20
CA GLY A 52 -0.59 -4.91 -2.94
C GLY A 52 0.93 -4.74 -3.09
N ASP A 53 1.45 -5.16 -4.24
CA ASP A 53 2.88 -5.14 -4.57
C ASP A 53 3.31 -3.94 -5.43
N LEU A 54 2.37 -3.05 -5.81
CA LEU A 54 2.71 -1.91 -6.66
C LEU A 54 3.49 -0.86 -5.87
N ILE A 55 4.68 -0.49 -6.35
CA ILE A 55 5.45 0.62 -5.80
C ILE A 55 4.78 1.94 -6.18
N HIS A 56 4.46 2.74 -5.17
CA HIS A 56 3.77 4.01 -5.34
C HIS A 56 4.27 5.04 -4.34
N GLN A 57 4.29 6.30 -4.77
CA GLN A 57 4.70 7.41 -3.93
C GLN A 57 3.86 8.66 -4.16
N SER A 58 3.92 9.57 -3.19
CA SER A 58 3.36 10.90 -3.34
C SER A 58 4.32 11.92 -2.76
N PHE A 59 4.60 12.97 -3.54
CA PHE A 59 5.39 14.09 -3.08
C PHE A 59 4.58 15.02 -2.18
N GLU A 60 5.32 15.83 -1.42
CA GLU A 60 4.80 16.94 -0.63
C GLU A 60 3.91 17.85 -1.49
N ASN A 61 2.82 18.33 -0.91
CA ASN A 61 1.94 19.27 -1.59
C ASN A 61 2.46 20.70 -1.40
N GLN A 62 3.03 21.27 -2.46
CA GLN A 62 3.56 22.64 -2.47
C GLN A 62 2.51 23.70 -2.86
N SER A 63 1.26 23.30 -3.10
CA SER A 63 0.17 24.21 -3.48
C SER A 63 -0.61 24.70 -2.26
N PRO A 64 -1.31 25.85 -2.35
CA PRO A 64 -2.20 26.31 -1.29
C PRO A 64 -3.52 25.53 -1.21
N LYS A 65 -3.77 24.56 -2.10
CA LYS A 65 -5.00 23.77 -2.14
C LYS A 65 -4.80 22.45 -1.38
N LEU A 66 -5.82 22.03 -0.63
CA LEU A 66 -5.79 20.75 0.08
C LEU A 66 -5.90 19.57 -0.90
N ARG A 67 -5.21 18.46 -0.60
CA ARG A 67 -5.19 17.21 -1.38
C ARG A 67 -5.80 16.05 -0.58
N HIS A 68 -7.04 16.21 -0.13
CA HIS A 68 -7.73 15.16 0.61
C HIS A 68 -7.91 13.90 -0.23
N ALA A 69 -7.66 12.75 0.39
CA ALA A 69 -7.89 11.44 -0.18
C ALA A 69 -8.39 10.49 0.91
N TYR A 70 -9.24 9.55 0.53
CA TYR A 70 -9.64 8.44 1.38
C TYR A 70 -9.03 7.17 0.81
N SER A 71 -8.47 6.32 1.68
CA SER A 71 -7.85 5.07 1.25
C SER A 71 -8.41 3.90 2.06
N LEU A 72 -8.69 2.82 1.35
CA LEU A 72 -9.07 1.53 1.91
C LEU A 72 -8.01 0.51 1.51
N ARG A 73 -7.67 -0.38 2.44
CA ARG A 73 -6.86 -1.56 2.17
C ARG A 73 -7.79 -2.76 2.32
N VAL A 74 -7.97 -3.51 1.23
CA VAL A 74 -8.80 -4.70 1.16
C VAL A 74 -7.89 -5.91 1.03
N VAL A 75 -8.21 -6.99 1.74
CA VAL A 75 -7.50 -8.26 1.67
C VAL A 75 -8.51 -9.38 1.46
N GLU A 76 -8.13 -10.37 0.65
CA GLU A 76 -8.92 -11.59 0.49
C GLU A 76 -8.97 -12.34 1.82
N SER A 77 -10.17 -12.83 2.17
CA SER A 77 -10.43 -13.58 3.39
C SER A 77 -10.72 -15.06 3.10
N ASP A 78 -11.22 -15.40 1.92
CA ASP A 78 -11.47 -16.79 1.54
C ASP A 78 -10.17 -17.49 1.13
N GLY A 79 -9.84 -18.59 1.81
CA GLY A 79 -8.60 -19.34 1.60
C GLY A 79 -7.30 -18.62 2.00
N CYS A 80 -7.36 -17.35 2.41
CA CYS A 80 -6.20 -16.55 2.80
C CYS A 80 -6.09 -16.40 4.32
N LYS A 81 -4.87 -16.51 4.86
CA LYS A 81 -4.59 -16.30 6.29
C LYS A 81 -3.85 -14.99 6.49
N TRP A 82 -4.31 -14.19 7.46
CA TRP A 82 -3.58 -13.01 7.89
C TRP A 82 -2.27 -13.41 8.57
N VAL A 83 -1.15 -12.83 8.15
CA VAL A 83 0.17 -13.17 8.69
C VAL A 83 0.39 -12.49 10.05
N GLU A 84 0.79 -13.26 11.06
CA GLU A 84 0.85 -12.84 12.47
C GLU A 84 1.90 -11.74 12.75
N ASP A 85 2.95 -11.69 11.96
CA ASP A 85 4.03 -10.70 12.06
C ASP A 85 3.71 -9.38 11.31
N ASN A 86 2.54 -9.27 10.65
CA ASN A 86 2.14 -7.98 10.06
C ASN A 86 2.08 -6.90 11.13
N TRP A 87 2.55 -5.69 10.80
CA TRP A 87 2.60 -4.59 11.76
C TRP A 87 1.24 -4.25 12.37
N ILE A 88 0.18 -4.36 11.57
CA ILE A 88 -1.20 -4.19 12.00
C ILE A 88 -1.75 -5.52 12.50
N ARG A 89 -2.18 -5.50 13.75
CA ARG A 89 -2.87 -6.60 14.42
C ARG A 89 -4.22 -6.11 14.86
N ARG A 90 -5.21 -6.99 14.79
CA ARG A 90 -6.55 -6.73 15.30
C ARG A 90 -6.89 -7.87 16.24
N GLU A 91 -7.56 -7.55 17.34
CA GLU A 91 -8.09 -8.57 18.24
C GLU A 91 -9.12 -9.44 17.51
N ASN A 92 -9.98 -8.79 16.72
CA ASN A 92 -10.95 -9.44 15.85
C ASN A 92 -10.71 -8.99 14.40
N MET A 93 -10.66 -9.95 13.48
CA MET A 93 -10.66 -9.63 12.05
C MET A 93 -12.02 -9.05 11.65
N PRO A 94 -12.06 -8.06 10.75
CA PRO A 94 -13.33 -7.54 10.25
C PRO A 94 -14.10 -8.63 9.50
N GLU A 95 -15.42 -8.60 9.61
CA GLU A 95 -16.28 -9.42 8.77
C GLU A 95 -16.06 -9.08 7.28
N PRO A 96 -16.15 -10.08 6.37
CA PRO A 96 -16.08 -9.83 4.93
C PRO A 96 -17.10 -8.79 4.49
N LEU A 97 -16.68 -7.87 3.61
CA LEU A 97 -17.55 -6.83 3.08
C LEU A 97 -18.72 -7.41 2.27
N TYR A 98 -18.51 -8.57 1.67
CA TYR A 98 -19.48 -9.34 0.93
C TYR A 98 -19.37 -10.82 1.32
N ALA A 99 -20.50 -11.46 1.59
CA ALA A 99 -20.62 -12.89 1.77
C ALA A 99 -21.69 -13.39 0.78
N PRO A 100 -21.38 -14.37 -0.09
CA PRO A 100 -22.32 -14.89 -1.08
C PRO A 100 -23.51 -15.64 -0.47
#